data_AF-A0A8X6MCZ5-F1
#
_entry.id   AF-A0A8X6MCZ5-F1
#
_cell.length_a   1.000
_cell.length_b   1.000
_cell.length_c   1.000
_cell.angle_alpha   90.00
_cell.angle_beta   90.00
_cell.angle_gamma   90.00
#
_symmetry.space_group_name_H-M   'P 1'
#
loop_
_entity.id
_entity.type
_entity.pdbx_description
1 polymer ?
#
loop_
_entity_poly.entity_id
_entity_poly.type
_entity_poly.pdbx_seq_one_letter_code
_entity_poly.pdbx_strand_id
1 'polypeptide(L)'
;MTLYPKDMWLHVYTEGSAQDDGSAGTGFYCKNLFGGSLAAGLGATNFDAAICLLSSLSTSYKQAVFLVDSQSAILTLCPLHSSDSIVVEKVREKIH
;
A
#
# COMPACT_ATOMS: atom_id res chain seq x y z
N MET A 1 -2.94 -12.49 15.20
CA MET A 1 -2.03 -11.65 14.39
C MET A 1 -1.34 -12.58 13.42
N THR A 2 -1.88 -12.70 12.21
CA THR A 2 -1.29 -13.54 11.16
C THR A 2 -0.05 -12.80 10.68
N LEU A 3 1.11 -13.20 11.21
CA LEU A 3 2.39 -12.66 10.79
C LEU A 3 2.68 -13.27 9.41
N TYR A 4 2.53 -12.46 8.36
CA TYR A 4 3.08 -12.84 7.07
C TYR A 4 4.59 -13.10 7.25
N PRO A 5 5.11 -14.24 6.77
CA PRO A 5 6.49 -14.62 7.04
C PRO A 5 7.43 -13.61 6.39
N LYS A 6 8.05 -12.79 7.24
CA LYS A 6 8.85 -11.61 6.89
C LYS A 6 10.03 -11.92 5.96
N ASP A 7 10.53 -13.15 6.03
CA ASP A 7 11.67 -13.63 5.24
C ASP A 7 11.24 -14.34 3.95
N MET A 8 9.95 -14.62 3.78
CA MET A 8 9.42 -15.33 2.60
C MET A 8 8.62 -14.41 1.66
N TRP A 9 8.01 -13.35 2.19
CA TRP A 9 7.14 -12.45 1.41
C TRP A 9 7.80 -11.10 1.23
N LEU A 10 7.52 -10.44 0.12
CA LEU A 10 7.94 -9.06 -0.09
C LEU A 10 7.06 -8.14 0.75
N HIS A 11 7.68 -7.29 1.59
CA HIS A 11 6.95 -6.28 2.36
C HIS A 11 7.17 -4.93 1.69
N VAL A 12 6.13 -4.44 1.01
CA VAL A 12 6.16 -3.18 0.26
C VAL A 12 5.34 -2.15 1.02
N TYR A 13 5.98 -1.06 1.41
CA TYR A 13 5.35 0.10 2.03
C TYR A 13 5.02 1.09 0.93
N THR A 14 3.79 1.62 0.92
CA THR A 14 3.33 2.57 -0.08
C THR A 14 2.74 3.79 0.59
N GLU A 15 3.00 4.97 0.04
CA GLU A 15 2.47 6.24 0.52
C GLU A 15 2.06 7.09 -0.69
N GLY A 16 0.82 7.55 -0.72
CA GLY A 16 0.29 8.39 -1.80
C GLY A 16 0.28 9.86 -1.40
N SER A 17 0.72 10.75 -2.28
CA SER A 17 0.73 12.18 -2.04
C SER A 17 0.21 12.96 -3.24
N ALA A 18 -0.43 14.10 -2.98
CA ALA A 18 -0.84 15.07 -3.97
C ALA A 18 -0.39 16.45 -3.52
N GLN A 19 -0.09 17.28 -4.50
CA GLN A 19 0.37 18.64 -4.34
C GLN A 19 -0.73 19.62 -4.74
N ASP A 20 -0.61 20.86 -4.29
CA ASP A 20 -1.58 21.94 -4.57
C ASP A 20 -1.64 22.31 -6.06
N ASP A 21 -0.62 21.95 -6.84
CA ASP A 21 -0.59 22.11 -8.30
C ASP A 21 -1.44 21.06 -9.05
N GLY A 22 -2.11 20.17 -8.31
CA GLY A 22 -2.93 19.10 -8.84
C GLY A 22 -2.12 17.91 -9.34
N SER A 23 -0.81 17.85 -9.11
CA SER A 23 -0.01 16.66 -9.35
C SER A 23 -0.18 15.66 -8.21
N ALA A 24 -0.25 14.37 -8.54
CA ALA A 24 -0.17 13.31 -7.54
C ALA A 24 0.83 12.23 -7.94
N GLY A 25 1.31 11.54 -6.92
CA GLY A 25 2.25 10.44 -7.06
C GLY A 25 2.26 9.57 -5.82
N THR A 26 3.00 8.48 -5.89
CA THR A 26 3.12 7.56 -4.78
C THR A 26 4.55 7.08 -4.66
N GLY A 27 5.04 7.06 -3.42
CA GLY A 27 6.30 6.44 -3.06
C GLY A 27 6.10 4.99 -2.69
N PHE A 28 7.09 4.15 -2.98
CA PHE A 28 7.12 2.78 -2.50
C PHE A 28 8.51 2.39 -2.02
N TYR A 29 8.53 1.50 -1.04
CA TYR A 29 9.77 1.04 -0.44
C TYR A 29 9.64 -0.42 -0.01
N CYS A 30 10.64 -1.23 -0.35
CA CYS A 30 10.83 -2.58 0.16
C CYS A 30 12.21 -2.67 0.81
N LYS A 31 12.23 -3.02 2.10
CA LYS A 31 13.44 -2.96 2.92
C LYS A 31 14.57 -3.78 2.27
N ASN A 32 15.73 -3.13 2.08
CA ASN A 32 16.96 -3.73 1.53
C ASN A 32 16.86 -4.27 0.10
N LEU A 33 15.78 -3.98 -0.64
CA LEU A 33 15.59 -4.52 -2.00
C LEU A 33 15.44 -3.40 -3.02
N PHE A 34 14.45 -2.53 -2.85
CA PHE A 34 14.18 -1.45 -3.80
C PHE A 34 13.34 -0.35 -3.18
N GLY A 35 13.35 0.81 -3.79
CA GLY A 35 12.44 1.90 -3.50
C GLY A 35 12.35 2.83 -4.70
N GLY A 36 11.27 3.59 -4.77
CA GLY A 36 11.04 4.50 -5.87
C GLY A 36 9.76 5.29 -5.70
N SER A 37 9.39 5.98 -6.77
CA SER A 37 8.13 6.70 -6.86
C SER A 37 7.51 6.49 -8.23
N LEU A 38 6.18 6.63 -8.28
CA LEU A 38 5.40 6.59 -9.50
C LEU A 38 4.53 7.85 -9.56
N ALA A 39 4.59 8.58 -10.68
CA ALA A 39 3.70 9.69 -10.93
C ALA A 39 2.32 9.16 -11.37
N ALA A 40 1.25 9.65 -10.75
CA ALA A 40 -0.12 9.33 -11.14
C ALA A 40 -0.65 10.28 -12.21
N GLY A 41 -0.09 11.49 -12.28
CA GLY A 41 -0.42 12.51 -13.29
C GLY A 41 -1.09 13.75 -12.70
N LEU A 42 -1.56 14.62 -13.60
CA LEU A 42 -2.30 15.84 -13.28
C LEU A 42 -3.78 15.52 -13.04
N GLY A 43 -4.36 16.16 -12.03
CA GLY A 43 -5.75 15.96 -11.60
C GLY A 43 -5.98 14.63 -10.87
N ALA A 44 -4.91 13.88 -10.59
CA ALA A 44 -4.96 12.65 -9.81
C ALA A 44 -4.93 12.97 -8.31
N THR A 45 -5.46 12.06 -7.50
CA THR A 45 -5.45 12.13 -6.03
C THR A 45 -4.41 11.17 -5.44
N ASN A 46 -4.11 11.30 -4.14
CA ASN A 46 -3.28 10.33 -3.42
C ASN A 46 -3.82 8.90 -3.56
N PHE A 47 -5.15 8.76 -3.62
CA PHE A 47 -5.82 7.48 -3.82
C PHE A 47 -5.52 6.93 -5.21
N ASP A 48 -5.68 7.71 -6.27
CA ASP A 48 -5.38 7.28 -7.64
C ASP A 48 -3.94 6.82 -7.78
N ALA A 49 -3.02 7.56 -7.15
CA ALA A 49 -1.60 7.19 -7.13
C ALA A 49 -1.36 5.83 -6.48
N ALA A 50 -1.93 5.58 -5.30
CA ALA A 50 -1.82 4.29 -4.62
C ALA A 50 -2.39 3.15 -5.48
N ILE A 51 -3.55 3.35 -6.12
CA ILE A 51 -4.17 2.35 -7.01
C ILE A 51 -3.28 2.05 -8.22
N CYS A 52 -2.73 3.07 -8.88
CA CYS A 52 -1.83 2.90 -10.03
C CYS A 52 -0.60 2.06 -9.67
N LEU A 53 0.02 2.34 -8.52
CA LEU A 53 1.17 1.57 -8.07
C LEU A 53 0.80 0.14 -7.71
N LEU A 54 -0.25 -0.07 -6.91
CA LEU A 54 -0.64 -1.40 -6.45
C LEU A 54 -1.11 -2.30 -7.61
N SER A 55 -1.81 -1.74 -8.60
CA SER A 55 -2.16 -2.47 -9.83
C SER A 55 -0.93 -2.85 -10.65
N SER A 56 0.10 -1.99 -10.72
CA SER A 56 1.36 -2.32 -11.38
C SER A 56 2.18 -3.40 -10.65
N LEU A 57 2.25 -3.34 -9.32
CA LEU A 57 3.08 -4.24 -8.52
C LEU A 57 2.40 -5.59 -8.24
N SER A 58 1.07 -5.63 -8.11
CA SER A 58 0.32 -6.86 -7.81
C SER A 58 0.48 -7.94 -8.88
N THR A 59 0.71 -7.56 -10.14
CA THR A 59 0.97 -8.51 -11.22
C THR A 59 2.40 -9.06 -11.23
N SER A 60 3.33 -8.38 -10.56
CA SER A 60 4.77 -8.68 -10.63
C SER A 60 5.25 -9.71 -9.61
N TYR A 61 4.48 -9.96 -8.54
CA TYR A 61 4.93 -10.78 -7.42
C TYR A 61 3.86 -11.78 -6.96
N LYS A 62 4.26 -13.05 -6.78
CA LYS A 62 3.36 -14.13 -6.31
C LYS A 62 3.06 -14.08 -4.81
N GLN A 63 3.97 -13.51 -4.01
CA GLN A 63 3.88 -13.47 -2.54
C GLN A 63 4.39 -12.11 -2.05
N ALA A 64 3.48 -11.15 -1.94
CA ALA A 64 3.76 -9.80 -1.47
C ALA A 64 2.69 -9.34 -0.49
N VAL A 65 3.12 -8.54 0.48
CA VAL A 65 2.29 -7.80 1.42
C VAL A 65 2.50 -6.33 1.13
N PHE A 66 1.41 -5.65 0.77
CA PHE A 66 1.39 -4.20 0.60
C PHE A 66 0.87 -3.55 1.87
N LEU A 67 1.65 -2.64 2.44
CA LEU A 67 1.27 -1.82 3.58
C LEU A 67 0.86 -0.46 3.04
N VAL A 68 -0.45 -0.21 3.11
CA VAL A 68 -1.12 0.97 2.58
C VAL A 68 -1.85 1.64 3.75
N ASP A 69 -1.67 2.94 3.91
CA ASP A 69 -2.33 3.75 4.94
C ASP A 69 -3.75 4.19 4.53
N SER A 70 -4.03 4.17 3.22
CA SER A 70 -5.34 4.46 2.63
C SER A 70 -6.31 3.25 2.71
N GLN A 71 -7.30 3.33 3.61
CA GLN A 71 -8.37 2.35 3.69
C GLN A 71 -9.18 2.25 2.40
N SER A 72 -9.47 3.38 1.74
CA SER A 72 -10.20 3.38 0.47
C SER A 72 -9.45 2.60 -0.60
N ALA A 73 -8.13 2.76 -0.71
CA ALA A 73 -7.32 2.01 -1.67
C ALA A 73 -7.39 0.50 -1.44
N ILE A 74 -7.34 0.06 -0.19
CA ILE A 74 -7.48 -1.36 0.18
C ILE A 74 -8.85 -1.89 -0.26
N LEU A 75 -9.93 -1.17 0.05
CA LEU A 75 -11.30 -1.58 -0.29
C LEU A 75 -11.55 -1.65 -1.79
N THR A 76 -10.92 -0.77 -2.57
CA THR A 76 -11.06 -0.78 -4.03
C THR A 76 -10.34 -1.95 -4.69
N LEU A 77 -9.17 -2.35 -4.17
CA LEU A 77 -8.35 -3.42 -4.77
C LEU A 77 -8.71 -4.82 -4.27
N CYS A 78 -9.19 -4.92 -3.04
CA CYS A 78 -9.66 -6.15 -2.45
C CYS A 78 -11.18 -6.15 -2.47
N PRO A 79 -11.85 -6.70 -3.51
CA PRO A 79 -13.29 -6.87 -3.47
C PRO A 79 -13.62 -7.74 -2.25
N LEU A 80 -14.15 -7.11 -1.21
CA LEU A 80 -14.45 -7.76 0.04
C LEU A 80 -15.50 -8.84 -0.19
N HIS A 81 -15.11 -10.10 -0.09
CA HIS A 81 -16.02 -11.10 0.43
C HIS A 81 -16.10 -10.91 1.95
N SER A 82 -17.31 -10.90 2.51
CA SER A 82 -17.58 -10.63 3.93
C SER A 82 -16.87 -11.56 4.93
N SER A 83 -16.15 -12.58 4.44
CA SER A 83 -15.40 -13.55 5.22
C SER A 83 -13.90 -13.25 5.36
N ASP A 84 -13.34 -12.28 4.60
CA ASP A 84 -11.89 -12.08 4.48
C ASP A 84 -11.33 -10.90 5.29
N SER A 85 -12.19 -10.05 5.84
CA SER A 85 -11.78 -8.88 6.62
C SER A 85 -11.69 -9.21 8.12
N ILE A 86 -10.48 -9.26 8.66
CA ILE A 86 -10.24 -9.25 10.10
C ILE A 86 -9.84 -7.82 10.49
N VAL A 87 -10.70 -7.13 11.25
CA VAL A 87 -10.33 -5.87 11.89
C VAL A 87 -9.36 -6.20 13.03
N VAL A 88 -8.12 -5.75 12.91
CA VAL A 88 -7.10 -5.91 13.95
C VAL A 88 -6.88 -4.56 14.62
N GLU A 89 -7.66 -4.27 15.66
CA GLU A 89 -7.35 -3.16 16.57
C GLU A 89 -6.19 -3.58 17.49
N LYS A 90 -4.97 -3.14 17.17
CA LYS A 90 -3.84 -3.25 18.08
C LYS A 90 -3.23 -1.88 18.31
N VAL A 91 -3.56 -1.28 19.45
CA VAL A 91 -2.88 -0.10 19.99
C VAL A 91 -1.44 -0.49 20.28
N ARG A 92 -0.47 0.23 19.70
CA ARG A 92 0.94 0.10 20.11
C ARG A 92 1.04 0.57 21.56
N GLU A 93 1.37 -0.34 22.48
CA GLU A 93 1.84 0.08 23.79
C GLU A 93 3.16 0.84 23.62
N LYS A 94 3.24 2.03 24.23
CA LYS A 94 4.47 2.83 24.30
C LYS A 94 5.57 1.97 24.91
N ILE A 95 6.63 1.73 24.14
CA ILE A 95 7.90 1.29 24.71
C ILE A 95 8.47 2.50 25.45
N HIS A 96 8.69 2.33 26.76
CA HIS A 96 9.22 3.31 27.70
C HIS A 96 10.59 3.86 27.27
#